data_AF-E9HZW7-F1
#
_entry.id   AF-E9HZW7-F1
#
_cell.length_a   1.000
_cell.length_b   1.000
_cell.length_c   1.000
_cell.angle_alpha   90.00
_cell.angle_beta   90.00
_cell.angle_gamma   90.00
#
_symmetry.space_group_name_H-M   'P 1'
#
loop_
_entity.id
_entity.type
_entity.pdbx_description
1 polymer ?
#
loop_
_entity_poly.entity_id
_entity_poly.type
_entity_poly.pdbx_seq_one_letter_code
_entity_poly.pdbx_strand_id
1 'polypeptide(L)'
;MNDLPALVLLNRCVSQPAVATEIKRIIDEMSAGNLDGLVTFSFTFTSAFSFEKAFGLSLIVYGVILKFLSEPLRTFLVQKLNLANITIDVFANLKYVMDQVNTNQDYLAPGGGTRGDAQLLAIVFDTRNDNAHNGFLRATTDWHLQLDSVHDILDVINHQAEAGEVKKIIDRLVELEAEGGTVTQEDFNFFE
;
A
#
# COMPACT_ATOMS: atom_id res chain seq x y z
N MET A 1 -7.51 -13.44 -30.90
CA MET A 1 -8.41 -12.53 -30.18
C MET A 1 -7.70 -12.20 -28.89
N ASN A 2 -7.29 -10.93 -28.70
CA ASN A 2 -6.72 -10.51 -27.43
C ASN A 2 -7.89 -10.34 -26.48
N ASP A 3 -8.04 -11.28 -25.54
CA ASP A 3 -9.06 -11.18 -24.50
C ASP A 3 -8.86 -9.87 -23.76
N LEU A 4 -9.87 -9.00 -23.84
CA LEU A 4 -9.84 -7.74 -23.10
C LEU A 4 -9.96 -8.07 -21.61
N PRO A 5 -9.21 -7.37 -20.74
CA PRO A 5 -9.34 -7.51 -19.30
C PRO A 5 -10.80 -7.40 -18.86
N ALA A 6 -11.23 -8.24 -17.90
CA ALA A 6 -12.62 -8.34 -17.48
C ALA A 6 -13.23 -6.98 -17.09
N LEU A 7 -12.45 -6.08 -16.50
CA LEU A 7 -12.88 -4.71 -16.17
C LEU A 7 -13.19 -3.84 -17.39
N VAL A 8 -12.45 -4.00 -18.50
CA VAL A 8 -12.73 -3.28 -19.75
C VAL A 8 -14.05 -3.77 -20.35
N LEU A 9 -14.28 -5.07 -20.33
CA LEU A 9 -15.54 -5.67 -20.80
C LEU A 9 -16.72 -5.23 -19.94
N LEU A 10 -16.59 -5.28 -18.61
CA LEU A 10 -17.62 -4.87 -17.67
C LEU A 10 -18.03 -3.41 -17.88
N ASN A 11 -17.08 -2.49 -17.98
CA ASN A 11 -17.36 -1.05 -18.16
C ASN A 11 -18.02 -0.74 -19.52
N ARG A 12 -17.70 -1.50 -20.58
CA ARG A 12 -18.46 -1.43 -21.84
C ARG A 12 -19.90 -1.90 -21.65
N CYS A 13 -20.12 -2.99 -20.92
CA CYS A 13 -21.45 -3.53 -20.66
C CYS A 13 -22.34 -2.58 -19.84
N VAL A 14 -21.78 -1.85 -18.86
CA VAL A 14 -22.53 -0.85 -18.06
C VAL A 14 -22.58 0.53 -18.73
N SER A 15 -22.36 0.62 -20.05
CA SER A 15 -22.41 1.85 -20.83
C SER A 15 -21.47 2.97 -20.36
N GLN A 16 -20.29 2.58 -19.87
CA GLN A 16 -19.18 3.49 -19.55
C GLN A 16 -17.99 3.27 -20.50
N PRO A 17 -18.15 3.53 -21.82
CA PRO A 17 -17.11 3.27 -22.81
C PRO A 17 -15.86 4.15 -22.64
N ALA A 18 -16.02 5.37 -22.11
CA ALA A 18 -14.90 6.26 -21.77
C ALA A 18 -14.03 5.65 -20.67
N VAL A 19 -14.65 5.15 -19.59
CA VAL A 19 -13.96 4.46 -18.49
C VAL A 19 -13.27 3.19 -18.99
N ALA A 20 -13.94 2.39 -19.84
CA ALA A 20 -13.33 1.21 -20.43
C ALA A 20 -12.11 1.53 -21.31
N THR A 21 -12.13 2.65 -22.03
CA THR A 21 -11.01 3.12 -22.84
C THR A 21 -9.84 3.52 -21.96
N GLU A 22 -10.12 4.24 -20.87
CA GLU A 22 -9.09 4.68 -19.94
C GLU A 22 -8.45 3.51 -19.19
N ILE A 23 -9.24 2.54 -18.71
CA ILE A 23 -8.72 1.30 -18.10
C ILE A 23 -7.81 0.57 -19.10
N LYS A 24 -8.23 0.48 -20.37
CA LYS A 24 -7.41 -0.17 -21.39
C LYS A 24 -6.09 0.59 -21.63
N ARG A 25 -6.13 1.92 -21.71
CA ARG A 25 -4.94 2.77 -21.83
C ARG A 25 -3.97 2.50 -20.68
N ILE A 26 -4.46 2.55 -19.43
CA ILE A 26 -3.64 2.29 -18.24
C ILE A 26 -3.00 0.90 -18.31
N ILE A 27 -3.77 -0.14 -18.67
CA ILE A 27 -3.24 -1.52 -18.77
C ILE A 27 -2.18 -1.64 -19.88
N ASP A 28 -2.41 -1.01 -21.03
CA ASP A 28 -1.48 -1.04 -22.16
C ASP A 28 -0.16 -0.32 -21.79
N GLU A 29 -0.23 0.84 -21.11
CA GLU A 29 0.94 1.58 -20.61
C GLU A 29 1.70 0.82 -19.51
N MET A 30 0.99 0.23 -18.53
CA MET A 30 1.59 -0.64 -17.52
C MET A 30 2.30 -1.84 -18.15
N SER A 31 1.69 -2.45 -19.17
CA SER A 31 2.28 -3.58 -19.90
C SER A 31 3.51 -3.18 -20.71
N ALA A 32 3.59 -1.92 -21.15
CA ALA A 32 4.74 -1.32 -21.80
C ALA A 32 5.83 -0.85 -20.81
N GLY A 33 5.58 -0.94 -19.50
CA GLY A 33 6.47 -0.48 -18.45
C GLY A 33 6.49 1.04 -18.25
N ASN A 34 5.57 1.79 -18.86
CA ASN A 34 5.43 3.22 -18.65
C ASN A 34 4.45 3.48 -17.50
N LEU A 35 4.96 3.83 -16.33
CA LEU A 35 4.15 4.04 -15.12
C LEU A 35 3.94 5.53 -14.80
N ASP A 36 4.65 6.42 -15.49
CA ASP A 36 4.64 7.85 -15.23
C ASP A 36 3.28 8.46 -15.55
N GLY A 37 2.70 9.16 -14.57
CA GLY A 37 1.41 9.83 -14.72
C GLY A 37 0.21 8.89 -14.93
N LEU A 38 0.38 7.57 -14.79
CA LEU A 38 -0.75 6.62 -14.83
C LEU A 38 -1.60 6.68 -13.58
N VAL A 39 -0.95 6.90 -12.43
CA VAL A 39 -1.62 7.11 -11.15
C VAL A 39 -1.49 8.60 -10.83
N THR A 40 -2.59 9.33 -11.03
CA THR A 40 -2.67 10.73 -10.61
C THR A 40 -3.69 10.84 -9.48
N PHE A 41 -3.33 11.57 -8.45
CA PHE A 41 -4.24 11.93 -7.37
C PHE A 41 -4.00 13.39 -6.98
N SER A 42 -5.10 14.06 -6.66
CA SER A 42 -5.05 15.37 -6.03
C SER A 42 -6.22 15.48 -5.08
N PHE A 43 -5.92 15.81 -3.82
CA PHE A 43 -6.95 16.06 -2.82
C PHE A 43 -6.46 17.08 -1.82
N THR A 44 -7.37 17.85 -1.25
CA THR A 44 -7.08 18.79 -0.17
C THR A 44 -7.43 18.14 1.16
N PHE A 45 -6.54 18.27 2.14
CA PHE A 45 -6.86 17.91 3.51
C PHE A 45 -7.94 18.84 4.04
N THR A 46 -9.09 18.26 4.34
CA THR A 46 -10.21 18.92 5.01
C THR A 46 -10.77 17.98 6.06
N SER A 47 -11.43 18.53 7.08
CA SER A 47 -12.10 17.72 8.10
C SER A 47 -13.28 16.91 7.55
N ALA A 48 -13.81 17.29 6.38
CA ALA A 48 -14.90 16.59 5.73
C ALA A 48 -14.41 15.33 5.01
N PHE A 49 -15.30 14.35 4.88
CA PHE A 49 -15.08 13.22 3.97
C PHE A 49 -15.22 13.69 2.52
N SER A 50 -14.34 13.19 1.65
CA SER A 50 -14.49 13.24 0.20
C SER A 50 -13.95 11.95 -0.42
N PHE A 51 -14.53 11.54 -1.55
CA PHE A 51 -14.06 10.34 -2.25
C PHE A 51 -12.67 10.53 -2.84
N GLU A 52 -12.33 11.75 -3.25
CA GLU A 52 -11.02 12.12 -3.77
C GLU A 52 -9.94 11.94 -2.68
N LYS A 53 -10.20 12.41 -1.46
CA LYS A 53 -9.31 12.20 -0.31
C LYS A 53 -9.20 10.71 0.03
N ALA A 54 -10.33 10.01 0.09
CA ALA A 54 -10.35 8.58 0.38
C ALA A 54 -9.54 7.76 -0.61
N PHE A 55 -9.74 8.02 -1.88
CA PHE A 55 -9.05 7.34 -2.96
C PHE A 55 -7.57 7.71 -3.00
N GLY A 56 -7.23 9.00 -2.90
CA GLY A 56 -5.85 9.48 -2.87
C GLY A 56 -5.03 8.88 -1.72
N LEU A 57 -5.56 8.93 -0.49
CA LEU A 57 -4.91 8.30 0.68
C LEU A 57 -4.78 6.78 0.51
N SER A 58 -5.81 6.12 -0.03
CA SER A 58 -5.76 4.67 -0.29
C SER A 58 -4.63 4.33 -1.27
N LEU A 59 -4.50 5.09 -2.37
CA LEU A 59 -3.42 4.93 -3.34
C LEU A 59 -2.05 5.14 -2.73
N ILE A 60 -1.88 6.17 -1.90
CA ILE A 60 -0.60 6.45 -1.21
C ILE A 60 -0.24 5.28 -0.28
N VAL A 61 -1.17 4.87 0.59
CA VAL A 61 -0.94 3.79 1.55
C VAL A 61 -0.62 2.47 0.84
N TYR A 62 -1.37 2.14 -0.20
CA TYR A 62 -1.10 0.93 -0.97
C TYR A 62 0.21 1.01 -1.75
N GLY A 63 0.52 2.18 -2.32
CA GLY A 63 1.80 2.47 -2.95
C GLY A 63 2.97 2.25 -2.01
N VAL A 64 2.86 2.71 -0.75
CA VAL A 64 3.86 2.48 0.29
C VAL A 64 4.05 1.00 0.58
N ILE A 65 2.96 0.24 0.74
CA ILE A 65 3.03 -1.21 0.95
C ILE A 65 3.77 -1.90 -0.20
N LEU A 66 3.42 -1.56 -1.45
CA LEU A 66 4.04 -2.19 -2.61
C LEU A 66 5.51 -1.77 -2.80
N LYS A 67 5.82 -0.49 -2.66
CA LYS A 67 7.15 0.07 -2.93
C LYS A 67 8.15 -0.27 -1.84
N PHE A 68 7.75 -0.15 -0.57
CA PHE A 68 8.68 -0.22 0.56
C PHE A 68 8.57 -1.50 1.36
N LEU A 69 7.41 -2.18 1.42
CA LEU A 69 7.26 -3.38 2.26
C LEU A 69 7.45 -4.69 1.50
N SER A 70 7.10 -4.76 0.21
CA SER A 70 7.05 -6.02 -0.53
C SER A 70 8.38 -6.79 -0.55
N GLU A 71 9.47 -6.12 -0.92
CA GLU A 71 10.80 -6.72 -1.01
C GLU A 71 11.44 -6.96 0.37
N PRO A 72 11.36 -6.02 1.35
CA PRO A 72 11.77 -6.30 2.72
C PRO A 72 11.09 -7.51 3.36
N LEU A 73 9.77 -7.64 3.19
CA LEU A 73 9.03 -8.76 3.73
C LEU A 73 9.44 -10.08 3.08
N ARG A 74 9.64 -10.07 1.75
CA ARG A 74 10.18 -11.22 1.01
C ARG A 74 11.59 -11.59 1.51
N THR A 75 12.47 -10.60 1.69
CA THR A 75 13.85 -10.77 2.16
C THR A 75 13.88 -11.38 3.56
N PHE A 76 13.07 -10.85 4.47
CA PHE A 76 12.89 -11.39 5.82
C PHE A 76 12.49 -12.87 5.78
N LEU A 77 11.53 -13.25 4.93
CA LEU A 77 11.09 -14.65 4.80
C LEU A 77 12.16 -15.56 4.18
N VAL A 78 12.88 -15.09 3.17
CA VAL A 78 14.02 -15.83 2.59
C VAL A 78 15.04 -16.16 3.68
N GLN A 79 15.36 -15.19 4.54
CA GLN A 79 16.31 -15.38 5.64
C GLN A 79 15.77 -16.31 6.73
N LYS A 80 14.51 -16.14 7.16
CA LYS A 80 13.89 -16.95 8.22
C LYS A 80 13.65 -18.40 7.81
N LEU A 81 13.25 -18.63 6.56
CA LEU A 81 12.89 -19.96 6.05
C LEU A 81 14.05 -20.68 5.37
N ASN A 82 15.13 -19.96 5.06
CA ASN A 82 16.24 -20.47 4.27
C ASN A 82 15.79 -21.08 2.92
N LEU A 83 14.87 -20.38 2.25
CA LEU A 83 14.31 -20.78 0.96
C LEU A 83 14.81 -19.83 -0.14
N ALA A 84 15.24 -20.40 -1.26
CA ALA A 84 15.77 -19.62 -2.39
C ALA A 84 14.69 -18.85 -3.17
N ASN A 85 13.43 -19.26 -3.06
CA ASN A 85 12.35 -18.67 -3.83
C ASN A 85 11.10 -18.45 -2.96
N ILE A 86 10.89 -17.19 -2.57
CA ILE A 86 9.66 -16.68 -1.95
C ILE A 86 9.04 -15.67 -2.92
N THR A 87 7.73 -15.74 -3.07
CA THR A 87 6.95 -14.81 -3.91
C THR A 87 7.08 -13.37 -3.40
N ILE A 88 6.96 -12.38 -4.29
CA ILE A 88 6.85 -10.97 -3.91
C ILE A 88 5.41 -10.58 -3.53
N ASP A 89 4.46 -11.52 -3.63
CA ASP A 89 3.06 -11.29 -3.27
C ASP A 89 2.92 -10.96 -1.78
N VAL A 90 2.68 -9.68 -1.50
CA VAL A 90 2.50 -9.12 -0.16
C VAL A 90 1.38 -9.82 0.59
N PHE A 91 0.28 -10.19 -0.07
CA PHE A 91 -0.84 -10.86 0.59
C PHE A 91 -0.41 -12.24 1.11
N ALA A 92 0.24 -13.03 0.26
CA ALA A 92 0.71 -14.37 0.62
C ALA A 92 1.74 -14.30 1.75
N ASN A 93 2.69 -13.36 1.65
CA ASN A 93 3.75 -13.19 2.63
C ASN A 93 3.22 -12.69 3.98
N LEU A 94 2.35 -11.67 4.00
CA LEU A 94 1.73 -11.18 5.25
C LEU A 94 0.91 -12.25 5.93
N LYS A 95 0.08 -12.97 5.17
CA LYS A 95 -0.74 -14.06 5.71
C LYS A 95 0.13 -15.12 6.39
N TYR A 96 1.21 -15.54 5.71
CA TYR A 96 2.15 -16.49 6.28
C TYR A 96 2.79 -15.98 7.58
N VAL A 97 3.28 -14.74 7.57
CA VAL A 97 3.91 -14.13 8.76
C VAL A 97 2.93 -14.02 9.92
N MET A 98 1.68 -13.63 9.67
CA MET A 98 0.63 -13.59 10.68
C MET A 98 0.37 -14.97 11.30
N ASP A 99 0.31 -16.02 10.49
CA ASP A 99 0.14 -17.41 10.98
C ASP A 99 1.32 -17.82 11.89
N GLN A 100 2.54 -17.40 11.54
CA GLN A 100 3.73 -17.66 12.37
C GLN A 100 3.71 -16.85 13.68
N VAL A 101 3.32 -15.57 13.63
CA VAL A 101 3.20 -14.71 14.83
C VAL A 101 2.12 -15.22 15.80
N ASN A 102 1.03 -15.77 15.28
CA ASN A 102 -0.01 -16.41 16.10
C ASN A 102 0.49 -17.64 16.86
N THR A 103 1.53 -18.30 16.35
CA THR A 103 2.16 -19.46 16.97
C THR A 103 3.33 -19.06 17.88
N ASN A 104 4.08 -18.02 17.49
CA ASN A 104 5.23 -17.49 18.20
C ASN A 104 5.20 -15.96 18.13
N GLN A 105 4.85 -15.30 19.25
CA GLN A 105 4.76 -13.85 19.31
C GLN A 105 6.09 -13.13 19.04
N ASP A 106 7.23 -13.81 19.14
CA ASP A 106 8.57 -13.27 18.86
C ASP A 106 9.07 -13.64 17.45
N TYR A 107 8.18 -14.08 16.56
CA TYR A 107 8.57 -14.55 15.22
C TYR A 107 9.32 -13.48 14.40
N LEU A 108 8.87 -12.23 14.45
CA LEU A 108 9.57 -11.12 13.81
C LEU A 108 10.88 -10.82 14.55
N ALA A 109 10.77 -10.39 15.80
CA ALA A 109 11.88 -10.13 16.70
C ALA A 109 11.48 -10.35 18.17
N PRO A 110 12.44 -10.61 19.09
CA PRO A 110 12.17 -10.79 20.52
C PRO A 110 11.37 -9.63 21.13
N GLY A 111 10.38 -9.93 21.97
CA GLY A 111 9.47 -8.96 22.59
C GLY A 111 8.24 -8.58 21.74
N GLY A 112 7.96 -9.33 20.67
CA GLY A 112 6.90 -8.99 19.72
C GLY A 112 5.49 -9.00 20.30
N GLY A 113 5.25 -9.83 21.31
CA GLY A 113 3.99 -9.82 22.07
C GLY A 113 3.74 -8.51 22.82
N THR A 114 4.79 -7.85 23.32
CA THR A 114 4.67 -6.57 24.05
C THR A 114 4.59 -5.38 23.12
N ARG A 115 5.32 -5.39 22.00
CA ARG A 115 5.22 -4.36 20.95
C ARG A 115 3.89 -4.38 20.21
N GLY A 116 3.22 -5.54 20.16
CA GLY A 116 1.96 -5.70 19.43
C GLY A 116 2.16 -6.06 17.94
N ASP A 117 3.21 -6.79 17.60
CA ASP A 117 3.54 -7.16 16.21
C ASP A 117 2.35 -7.77 15.45
N ALA A 118 1.52 -8.58 16.12
CA ALA A 118 0.32 -9.17 15.54
C ALA A 118 -0.70 -8.13 15.08
N GLN A 119 -0.86 -7.03 15.84
CA GLN A 119 -1.78 -5.95 15.50
C GLN A 119 -1.25 -5.14 14.32
N LEU A 120 0.05 -4.83 14.29
CA LEU A 120 0.68 -4.13 13.16
C LEU A 120 0.46 -4.90 11.86
N LEU A 121 0.74 -6.21 11.88
CA LEU A 121 0.54 -7.08 10.71
C LEU A 121 -0.92 -7.14 10.28
N ALA A 122 -1.86 -7.22 11.22
CA ALA A 122 -3.29 -7.22 10.91
C ALA A 122 -3.74 -5.92 10.23
N ILE A 123 -3.29 -4.76 10.74
CA ILE A 123 -3.60 -3.45 10.14
C ILE A 123 -3.11 -3.40 8.69
N VAL A 124 -1.86 -3.79 8.42
CA VAL A 124 -1.30 -3.76 7.06
C VAL A 124 -1.99 -4.78 6.15
N PHE A 125 -2.28 -5.99 6.65
CA PHE A 125 -2.98 -7.02 5.89
C PHE A 125 -4.39 -6.58 5.48
N ASP A 126 -5.15 -6.04 6.42
CA ASP A 126 -6.47 -5.53 6.13
C ASP A 126 -6.38 -4.33 5.17
N THR A 127 -5.38 -3.46 5.33
CA THR A 127 -5.22 -2.25 4.50
C THR A 127 -4.99 -2.61 3.03
N ARG A 128 -4.18 -3.63 2.79
CA ARG A 128 -4.00 -4.19 1.46
C ARG A 128 -5.33 -4.75 0.91
N ASN A 129 -6.11 -5.43 1.73
CA ASN A 129 -7.39 -6.02 1.31
C ASN A 129 -8.46 -4.96 1.03
N ASP A 130 -8.53 -3.90 1.83
CA ASP A 130 -9.41 -2.76 1.56
C ASP A 130 -9.12 -2.16 0.18
N ASN A 131 -7.84 -1.92 -0.12
CA ASN A 131 -7.42 -1.41 -1.43
C ASN A 131 -7.82 -2.37 -2.57
N ALA A 132 -7.71 -3.68 -2.36
CA ALA A 132 -8.12 -4.69 -3.34
C ALA A 132 -9.65 -4.80 -3.51
N HIS A 133 -10.44 -4.35 -2.53
CA HIS A 133 -11.89 -4.54 -2.47
C HIS A 133 -12.70 -3.23 -2.34
N ASN A 134 -12.10 -2.09 -2.68
CA ASN A 134 -12.71 -0.75 -2.63
C ASN A 134 -13.13 -0.28 -1.23
N GLY A 135 -12.46 -0.76 -0.18
CA GLY A 135 -12.62 -0.33 1.22
C GLY A 135 -12.00 1.03 1.55
N PHE A 136 -12.08 1.99 0.63
CA PHE A 136 -11.35 3.27 0.69
C PHE A 136 -11.71 4.16 1.89
N LEU A 137 -12.84 3.90 2.55
CA LEU A 137 -13.29 4.67 3.72
C LEU A 137 -12.27 4.63 4.86
N ARG A 138 -11.67 3.46 5.13
CA ARG A 138 -10.72 3.33 6.25
C ARG A 138 -9.44 4.13 6.03
N ALA A 139 -9.00 4.29 4.78
CA ALA A 139 -7.87 5.17 4.48
C ALA A 139 -8.15 6.63 4.87
N THR A 140 -9.39 7.12 4.83
CA THR A 140 -9.66 8.52 5.26
C THR A 140 -9.54 8.75 6.75
N THR A 141 -9.76 7.72 7.57
CA THR A 141 -9.77 7.87 9.03
C THR A 141 -8.47 7.39 9.66
N ASP A 142 -7.82 6.40 9.05
CA ASP A 142 -6.75 5.65 9.69
C ASP A 142 -5.44 5.68 8.89
N TRP A 143 -5.31 6.52 7.85
CA TRP A 143 -4.10 6.55 7.00
C TRP A 143 -2.80 6.63 7.81
N HIS A 144 -2.78 7.43 8.88
CA HIS A 144 -1.60 7.59 9.74
C HIS A 144 -1.25 6.26 10.43
N LEU A 145 -2.24 5.62 11.06
CA LEU A 145 -2.07 4.31 11.69
C LEU A 145 -1.64 3.23 10.69
N GLN A 146 -2.17 3.28 9.47
CA GLN A 146 -1.83 2.34 8.40
C GLN A 146 -0.37 2.48 7.97
N LEU A 147 0.12 3.72 7.79
CA LEU A 147 1.51 3.99 7.42
C LEU A 147 2.47 3.74 8.59
N ASP A 148 2.10 4.12 9.81
CA ASP A 148 2.87 3.83 11.03
C ASP A 148 3.06 2.32 11.18
N SER A 149 2.02 1.52 10.90
CA SER A 149 2.13 0.06 10.96
C SER A 149 3.11 -0.50 9.92
N VAL A 150 3.20 0.10 8.72
CA VAL A 150 4.21 -0.29 7.72
C VAL A 150 5.61 0.11 8.19
N HIS A 151 5.77 1.33 8.70
CA HIS A 151 7.03 1.83 9.27
C HIS A 151 7.54 0.90 10.38
N ASP A 152 6.69 0.57 11.34
CA ASP A 152 7.06 -0.23 12.51
C ASP A 152 7.39 -1.67 12.14
N ILE A 153 6.68 -2.25 11.17
CA ILE A 153 7.05 -3.57 10.63
C ILE A 153 8.46 -3.50 10.03
N LEU A 154 8.74 -2.52 9.17
CA LEU A 154 10.05 -2.35 8.52
C LEU A 154 11.18 -2.19 9.55
N ASP A 155 10.96 -1.40 10.59
CA ASP A 155 11.92 -1.22 11.68
C ASP A 155 12.19 -2.55 12.41
N VAL A 156 11.12 -3.29 12.77
CA VAL A 156 11.22 -4.58 13.47
C VAL A 156 11.93 -5.65 12.65
N ILE A 157 11.75 -5.67 11.31
CA ILE A 157 12.46 -6.61 10.42
C ILE A 157 13.83 -6.10 9.96
N ASN A 158 14.34 -5.02 10.56
CA ASN A 158 15.67 -4.44 10.33
C ASN A 158 15.88 -3.92 8.89
N HIS A 159 14.88 -3.19 8.39
CA HIS A 159 14.89 -2.46 7.12
C HIS A 159 14.73 -0.95 7.35
N GLN A 160 15.69 -0.36 8.06
CA GLN A 160 15.62 1.03 8.54
C GLN A 160 15.70 2.06 7.40
N ALA A 161 16.33 1.74 6.27
CA ALA A 161 16.39 2.64 5.13
C ALA A 161 14.98 2.86 4.56
N GLU A 162 14.26 1.77 4.31
CA GLU A 162 12.88 1.80 3.84
C GLU A 162 11.95 2.40 4.90
N ALA A 163 12.13 2.07 6.19
CA ALA A 163 11.38 2.70 7.27
C ALA A 163 11.56 4.23 7.27
N GLY A 164 12.79 4.71 7.09
CA GLY A 164 13.10 6.14 6.98
C GLY A 164 12.37 6.83 5.82
N GLU A 165 12.25 6.18 4.66
CA GLU A 165 11.49 6.73 3.53
C GLU A 165 9.98 6.76 3.82
N VAL A 166 9.43 5.71 4.44
CA VAL A 166 8.03 5.71 4.90
C VAL A 166 7.78 6.82 5.91
N LYS A 167 8.72 7.08 6.83
CA LYS A 167 8.59 8.15 7.81
C LYS A 167 8.53 9.53 7.17
N LYS A 168 9.33 9.80 6.13
CA LYS A 168 9.28 11.08 5.39
C LYS A 168 7.90 11.29 4.75
N ILE A 169 7.30 10.22 4.22
CA ILE A 169 5.94 10.27 3.65
C ILE A 169 4.93 10.64 4.74
N ILE A 170 5.00 9.98 5.89
CA ILE A 170 4.12 10.26 7.04
C ILE A 170 4.27 11.73 7.45
N ASP A 171 5.50 12.20 7.64
CA ASP A 171 5.78 13.58 8.07
C ASP A 171 5.22 14.60 7.09
N ARG A 172 5.39 14.35 5.78
CA ARG A 172 4.86 15.24 4.75
C ARG A 172 3.33 15.28 4.75
N LEU A 173 2.67 14.14 4.91
CA LEU A 173 1.21 14.08 4.99
C LEU A 173 0.68 14.76 6.25
N VAL A 174 1.35 14.60 7.39
CA VAL A 174 0.99 15.29 8.65
C VAL A 174 1.12 16.80 8.51
N GLU A 175 2.21 17.29 7.90
CA GLU A 175 2.41 18.71 7.61
C GLU A 175 1.27 19.25 6.72
N LEU A 176 0.99 18.57 5.61
CA LEU A 176 -0.08 18.94 4.69
C LEU A 176 -1.46 18.89 5.35
N GLU A 177 -1.71 17.92 6.23
CA GLU A 177 -2.97 17.85 6.98
C GLU A 177 -3.13 19.03 7.94
N ALA A 178 -2.07 19.37 8.69
CA ALA A 178 -2.09 20.50 9.62
C ALA A 178 -2.32 21.85 8.93
N GLU A 179 -1.83 21.99 7.70
CA GLU A 179 -1.98 23.21 6.89
C GLU A 179 -3.29 23.26 6.09
N GLY A 180 -4.05 22.16 6.03
CA GLY A 180 -5.16 22.03 5.08
C GLY A 180 -4.68 22.09 3.62
N GLY A 181 -3.47 21.59 3.37
CA GLY A 181 -2.77 21.61 2.10
C GLY A 181 -3.37 20.66 1.06
N THR A 182 -3.02 20.89 -0.19
CA THR A 182 -3.35 19.99 -1.31
C THR A 182 -2.22 19.00 -1.51
N VAL A 183 -2.54 17.72 -1.43
CA VAL A 183 -1.66 16.61 -1.73
C VAL A 183 -1.73 16.31 -3.22
N THR A 184 -0.59 16.12 -3.85
CA THR A 184 -0.45 15.73 -5.25
C THR A 184 0.61 14.64 -5.39
N GLN A 185 0.73 14.03 -6.58
CA GLN A 185 1.83 13.12 -6.87
C GLN A 185 3.22 13.77 -6.73
N GLU A 186 3.33 15.10 -6.88
CA GLU A 186 4.62 15.81 -6.79
C GLU A 186 5.19 15.77 -5.37
N ASP A 187 4.33 15.67 -4.36
CA ASP A 187 4.73 15.46 -2.96
C ASP A 187 5.42 14.10 -2.73
N PHE A 188 5.41 13.23 -3.74
CA PHE A 188 6.01 11.90 -3.74
C PHE A 188 7.06 11.70 -4.84
N ASN A 189 7.42 12.74 -5.59
CA ASN A 189 8.48 12.67 -6.61
C ASN A 189 9.90 12.64 -6.01
N PHE A 190 10.03 12.59 -4.68
CA PHE A 190 11.33 12.59 -3.98
C PHE A 190 12.07 11.24 -4.00
N PHE A 191 11.56 10.21 -4.70
CA PHE A 191 12.05 8.81 -4.63
C PHE A 191 12.78 8.30 -5.89
N GLU A 192 13.39 9.19 -6.67
CA GLU A 192 14.34 8.81 -7.75
C GLU A 192 15.75 8.52 -7.23
#